data_AF-A0A504YZH1-F1
#
_entry.id   AF-A0A504YZH1-F1
#
_cell.length_a   1.000
_cell.length_b   1.000
_cell.length_c   1.000
_cell.angle_alpha   90.00
_cell.angle_beta   90.00
_cell.angle_gamma   90.00
#
_symmetry.space_group_name_H-M   'P 1'
#
loop_
_entity.id
_entity.type
_entity.pdbx_description
1 polymer ?
#
loop_
_entity_poly.entity_id
_entity_poly.type
_entity_poly.pdbx_seq_one_letter_code
_entity_poly.pdbx_strand_id
1 'polypeptide(L)'
;MALSLDDRLLGEKVDNYCSSSDDDDEQASKAKKDQTEAACQMPPVLAGQPQTGPKGVLSDYKRYKELKHLKELEDEKELICQAKKHALICRTHNEDVIQDLKDKALEDVISTLDEDDEFLAHYRQSRMRELHRALELLPTYNKVYDLKAENFVSEIDSSDEGVTILVHVYEPDNRACKKVDEAFQVLFLEYPHVKFCRLRASDAHLSYQFSRSGVPAILIYKKGDLIGNLLGIDRDLSQEFYPVDLENYLIERGFLPDKTLGLLLNAQSNAARICND
;
A
#
# COMPACT_ATOMS: atom_id res chain seq x y z
N MET A 1 -3.68 45.03 -37.90
CA MET A 1 -4.66 44.71 -38.96
C MET A 1 -5.80 43.93 -38.31
N ALA A 2 -7.05 44.25 -38.60
CA ALA A 2 -8.18 43.52 -38.03
C ALA A 2 -8.29 42.14 -38.68
N LEU A 3 -8.38 41.09 -37.87
CA LEU A 3 -8.52 39.70 -38.34
C LEU A 3 -9.85 39.51 -39.08
N SER A 4 -9.83 38.68 -40.12
CA SER A 4 -11.01 38.36 -40.89
C SER A 4 -11.94 37.43 -40.10
N LEU A 5 -13.23 37.39 -40.46
CA LEU A 5 -14.23 36.54 -39.79
C LEU A 5 -13.91 35.05 -39.93
N ASP A 6 -13.20 34.66 -40.99
CA ASP A 6 -12.76 33.30 -41.26
C ASP A 6 -11.63 32.86 -40.31
N ASP A 7 -10.73 33.76 -39.90
CA ASP A 7 -9.65 33.47 -38.94
C ASP A 7 -10.19 33.13 -37.54
N ARG A 8 -11.30 33.75 -37.15
CA ARG A 8 -11.98 33.45 -35.87
C ARG A 8 -12.72 32.11 -35.89
N LEU A 9 -13.11 31.64 -37.07
CA LEU A 9 -13.86 30.39 -37.22
C LEU A 9 -12.93 29.17 -37.31
N LEU A 10 -11.71 29.35 -37.83
CA LEU A 10 -10.74 28.27 -38.05
C LEU A 10 -9.71 28.08 -36.93
N GLY A 11 -9.76 28.88 -35.87
CA GLY A 11 -9.06 28.60 -34.61
C GLY A 11 -7.55 28.56 -34.72
N GLU A 12 -6.95 29.46 -35.50
CA GLU A 12 -5.50 29.62 -35.55
C GLU A 12 -4.99 30.23 -34.23
N LYS A 13 -4.33 29.41 -33.41
CA LYS A 13 -3.61 29.87 -32.21
C LYS A 13 -2.28 30.48 -32.65
N VAL A 14 -2.23 31.81 -32.60
CA VAL A 14 -1.01 32.61 -32.76
C VAL A 14 -0.19 32.53 -31.47
N ASP A 15 1.02 31.99 -31.59
CA ASP A 15 2.20 32.16 -30.73
C ASP A 15 2.08 31.89 -29.21
N ASN A 16 2.51 30.69 -28.79
CA ASN A 16 3.08 30.49 -27.45
C ASN A 16 4.60 30.67 -27.52
N TYR A 17 5.06 31.91 -27.36
CA TYR A 17 6.47 32.25 -27.18
C TYR A 17 7.03 31.53 -25.94
N CYS A 18 8.06 30.70 -26.15
CA CYS A 18 8.93 30.20 -25.08
C CYS A 18 9.97 31.27 -24.75
N SER A 19 9.76 32.03 -23.68
CA SER A 19 10.80 32.91 -23.13
C SER A 19 11.85 32.07 -22.42
N SER A 20 12.92 31.71 -23.12
CA SER A 20 14.18 31.29 -22.50
C SER A 20 14.87 32.55 -21.98
N SER A 21 14.70 32.86 -20.69
CA SER A 21 15.54 33.85 -20.00
C SER A 21 16.90 33.20 -19.75
N ASP A 22 17.89 33.60 -20.55
CA ASP A 22 19.31 33.47 -20.21
C ASP A 22 19.61 34.47 -19.09
N ASP A 23 19.84 33.97 -17.88
CA ASP A 23 20.43 34.72 -16.78
C ASP A 23 21.76 34.06 -16.41
N ASP A 24 22.84 34.62 -16.93
CA ASP A 24 24.20 34.43 -16.41
C ASP A 24 24.33 35.27 -15.13
N ASP A 25 24.65 34.63 -14.00
CA ASP A 25 25.42 35.31 -12.95
C ASP A 25 26.23 34.32 -12.09
N GLU A 26 27.47 34.74 -11.84
CA GLU A 26 28.52 34.01 -11.14
C GLU A 26 28.36 33.98 -9.60
N GLN A 27 29.06 33.00 -9.02
CA GLN A 27 29.72 32.97 -7.69
C GLN A 27 28.99 32.40 -6.45
N ALA A 28 29.68 31.36 -5.94
CA ALA A 28 29.94 31.04 -4.53
C ALA A 28 28.82 30.36 -3.70
N SER A 29 28.99 29.06 -3.43
CA SER A 29 29.60 28.60 -2.16
C SER A 29 29.51 27.07 -2.02
N LYS A 30 30.58 26.48 -1.48
CA LYS A 30 30.67 25.07 -1.11
C LYS A 30 29.63 24.74 -0.04
N ALA A 31 28.72 23.81 -0.33
CA ALA A 31 27.96 23.07 0.68
C ALA A 31 27.88 21.59 0.29
N LYS A 32 27.87 20.75 1.32
CA LYS A 32 28.24 19.32 1.31
C LYS A 32 27.32 18.46 0.44
N LYS A 33 27.92 17.51 -0.30
CA LYS A 33 27.24 16.35 -0.86
C LYS A 33 26.86 15.42 0.29
N ASP A 34 25.58 15.39 0.65
CA ASP A 34 24.96 14.16 1.14
C ASP A 34 24.27 13.51 -0.06
N GLN A 35 24.76 12.33 -0.42
CA GLN A 35 24.09 11.42 -1.34
C GLN A 35 22.94 10.77 -0.58
N THR A 36 21.75 11.34 -0.67
CA THR A 36 20.52 10.59 -0.46
C THR A 36 19.94 10.30 -1.83
N GLU A 37 19.95 9.02 -2.19
CA GLU A 37 19.26 8.44 -3.34
C GLU A 37 17.84 9.01 -3.41
N ALA A 38 17.58 9.85 -4.42
CA ALA A 38 16.24 10.29 -4.78
C ALA A 38 15.54 9.13 -5.50
N ALA A 39 15.25 8.05 -4.76
CA ALA A 39 14.25 7.09 -5.20
C ALA A 39 12.91 7.82 -5.26
N CYS A 40 12.13 7.60 -6.33
CA CYS A 40 10.79 8.12 -6.54
C CYS A 40 9.91 7.90 -5.29
N GLN A 41 9.90 8.86 -4.37
CA GLN A 41 9.03 8.82 -3.21
C GLN A 41 7.66 9.30 -3.65
N MET A 42 6.87 8.32 -4.06
CA MET A 42 5.47 8.47 -4.39
C MET A 42 4.70 9.14 -3.26
N PRO A 43 3.85 10.14 -3.54
CA PRO A 43 2.99 10.74 -2.53
C PRO A 43 2.04 9.67 -1.97
N PRO A 44 1.74 9.71 -0.66
CA PRO A 44 0.91 8.72 0.01
C PRO A 44 -0.52 8.69 -0.55
N VAL A 45 -1.21 7.56 -0.38
CA VAL A 45 -2.61 7.34 -0.74
C VAL A 45 -3.44 8.56 -0.34
N LEU A 46 -3.97 9.28 -1.33
CA LEU A 46 -4.80 10.44 -1.06
C LEU A 46 -6.11 9.98 -0.40
N ALA A 47 -6.27 10.26 0.89
CA ALA A 47 -7.49 9.98 1.62
C ALA A 47 -8.69 10.62 0.88
N GLY A 48 -9.71 9.80 0.57
CA GLY A 48 -10.93 10.25 -0.10
C GLY A 48 -11.05 9.92 -1.60
N GLN A 49 -10.03 9.31 -2.22
CA GLN A 49 -10.19 8.78 -3.58
C GLN A 49 -10.89 7.41 -3.60
N PRO A 50 -11.74 7.14 -4.60
CA PRO A 50 -12.36 5.83 -4.75
C PRO A 50 -11.30 4.79 -5.09
N GLN A 51 -11.20 3.73 -4.29
CA GLN A 51 -10.17 2.69 -4.44
C GLN A 51 -10.71 1.44 -5.15
N THR A 52 -12.03 1.29 -5.32
CA THR A 52 -12.65 0.07 -5.82
C THR A 52 -13.63 0.32 -6.99
N GLY A 53 -13.88 -0.74 -7.78
CA GLY A 53 -14.80 -0.73 -8.91
C GLY A 53 -14.36 0.16 -10.09
N PRO A 54 -15.29 0.55 -10.99
CA PRO A 54 -14.95 1.38 -12.16
C PRO A 54 -14.31 2.73 -11.79
N LYS A 55 -14.67 3.28 -10.61
CA LYS A 55 -14.09 4.54 -10.11
C LYS A 55 -12.64 4.37 -9.64
N GLY A 56 -12.32 3.25 -8.99
CA GLY A 56 -10.95 2.90 -8.61
C GLY A 56 -10.04 2.76 -9.82
N VAL A 57 -10.50 2.04 -10.85
CA VAL A 57 -9.76 1.87 -12.11
C VAL A 57 -9.48 3.22 -12.78
N LEU A 58 -10.45 4.13 -12.81
CA LEU A 58 -10.26 5.48 -13.36
C LEU A 58 -9.29 6.31 -12.52
N SER A 59 -9.32 6.18 -11.19
CA SER A 59 -8.38 6.86 -10.29
C SER A 59 -6.95 6.38 -10.54
N ASP A 60 -6.77 5.06 -10.63
CA ASP A 60 -5.47 4.44 -10.93
C ASP A 60 -4.95 4.86 -12.30
N TYR A 61 -5.81 4.91 -13.33
CA TYR A 61 -5.42 5.34 -14.67
C TYR A 61 -4.97 6.80 -14.72
N LYS A 62 -5.63 7.70 -13.97
CA LYS A 62 -5.22 9.11 -13.88
C LYS A 62 -3.84 9.24 -13.24
N ARG A 63 -3.61 8.58 -12.11
CA ARG A 63 -2.32 8.58 -11.41
C ARG A 63 -1.22 7.97 -12.28
N TYR A 64 -1.52 6.88 -12.99
CA TYR A 64 -0.61 6.27 -13.96
C TYR A 64 -0.17 7.27 -15.04
N LYS A 65 -1.12 8.00 -15.64
CA LYS A 65 -0.81 9.03 -16.65
C LYS A 65 0.02 10.17 -16.10
N GLU A 66 -0.30 10.65 -14.90
CA GLU A 66 0.48 11.70 -14.22
C GLU A 66 1.92 11.26 -14.00
N LEU A 67 2.14 10.03 -13.52
CA LEU A 67 3.48 9.48 -13.32
C LEU A 67 4.23 9.26 -14.63
N LYS A 68 3.56 8.75 -15.66
CA LYS A 68 4.17 8.57 -16.97
C LYS A 68 4.66 9.91 -17.52
N HIS A 69 3.83 10.94 -17.44
CA HIS A 69 4.20 12.28 -17.90
C HIS A 69 5.34 12.89 -17.09
N LEU A 70 5.35 12.69 -15.76
CA LEU A 70 6.47 13.14 -14.93
C LEU A 70 7.77 12.43 -15.29
N LYS A 71 7.72 11.12 -15.56
CA LYS A 71 8.88 10.34 -16.00
C LYS A 71 9.42 10.83 -17.34
N GLU A 72 8.55 11.05 -18.33
CA GLU A 72 8.93 11.60 -19.64
C GLU A 72 9.63 12.98 -19.50
N LEU A 73 9.13 13.84 -18.61
CA LEU A 73 9.74 15.15 -18.34
C LEU A 73 11.08 15.03 -17.59
N GLU A 74 11.27 14.01 -16.77
CA GLU A 74 12.55 13.70 -16.13
C GLU A 74 13.56 13.19 -17.16
N ASP A 75 13.15 12.23 -18.00
CA ASP A 75 13.98 11.66 -19.07
C ASP A 75 14.40 12.74 -20.08
N GLU A 76 13.51 13.66 -20.47
CA GLU A 76 13.84 14.79 -21.35
C GLU A 76 14.89 15.72 -20.73
N LYS A 77 14.77 16.02 -19.43
CA LYS A 77 15.76 16.85 -18.72
C LYS A 77 17.10 16.15 -18.65
N GLU A 78 17.12 14.84 -18.39
CA GLU A 78 18.33 14.04 -18.34
C GLU A 78 19.02 14.00 -19.71
N LEU A 79 18.26 13.78 -20.79
CA LEU A 79 18.75 13.81 -22.17
C LEU A 79 19.39 15.16 -22.50
N ILE A 80 18.72 16.27 -22.18
CA ILE A 80 19.25 17.63 -22.41
C ILE A 80 20.56 17.83 -21.63
N CYS A 81 20.63 17.38 -20.37
CA CYS A 81 21.84 17.49 -19.56
C CYS A 81 22.99 16.65 -20.13
N GLN A 82 22.71 15.43 -20.58
CA GLN A 82 23.68 14.55 -21.23
C GLN A 82 24.18 15.15 -22.54
N ALA A 83 23.27 15.65 -23.39
CA ALA A 83 23.61 16.32 -24.64
C ALA A 83 24.49 17.55 -24.40
N LYS A 84 24.15 18.40 -23.42
CA LYS A 84 24.98 19.57 -23.04
C LYS A 84 26.37 19.15 -22.55
N LYS A 85 26.47 18.07 -21.77
CA LYS A 85 27.75 17.54 -21.27
C LYS A 85 28.60 16.93 -22.40
N HIS A 86 27.97 16.35 -23.41
CA HIS A 86 28.63 15.66 -24.53
C HIS A 86 28.83 16.56 -25.76
N ALA A 87 28.23 17.74 -25.78
CA ALA A 87 28.41 18.77 -26.82
C ALA A 87 29.78 19.48 -26.67
N LEU A 88 30.86 18.76 -26.98
CA LEU A 88 32.17 19.33 -27.27
C LEU A 88 32.39 19.33 -28.80
N ILE A 89 32.30 20.55 -29.36
CA ILE A 89 32.94 21.10 -30.58
C ILE A 89 33.41 20.11 -31.67
N CYS A 90 32.78 20.23 -32.85
CA CYS A 90 33.16 19.74 -34.20
C CYS A 90 33.11 18.22 -34.49
N ARG A 91 32.25 17.82 -35.46
CA ARG A 91 32.67 17.09 -36.69
C ARG A 91 31.56 16.92 -37.73
N THR A 92 31.96 16.98 -39.00
CA THR A 92 31.18 16.87 -40.24
C THR A 92 30.82 15.42 -40.60
N HIS A 93 29.71 15.29 -41.33
CA HIS A 93 28.90 14.11 -41.64
C HIS A 93 29.61 13.02 -42.50
N ASN A 94 29.52 11.75 -42.08
CA ASN A 94 29.72 10.55 -42.92
C ASN A 94 28.39 9.75 -42.94
N GLU A 95 28.07 9.10 -44.05
CA GLU A 95 26.82 8.34 -44.24
C GLU A 95 26.61 7.22 -43.19
N ASP A 96 27.70 6.66 -42.64
CA ASP A 96 27.67 5.71 -41.52
C ASP A 96 26.97 6.29 -40.28
N VAL A 97 27.10 7.61 -40.05
CA VAL A 97 26.44 8.30 -38.94
C VAL A 97 24.93 8.39 -39.15
N ILE A 98 24.45 8.51 -40.40
CA ILE A 98 23.01 8.53 -40.70
C ILE A 98 22.40 7.15 -40.46
N GLN A 99 23.13 6.09 -40.84
CA GLN A 99 22.67 4.71 -40.65
C GLN A 99 22.64 4.36 -39.16
N ASP A 100 23.69 4.69 -38.41
CA ASP A 100 23.73 4.55 -36.95
C ASP A 100 22.60 5.32 -36.25
N LEU A 101 22.21 6.50 -36.76
CA LEU A 101 21.10 7.27 -36.22
C LEU A 101 19.73 6.64 -36.50
N LYS A 102 19.56 5.98 -37.66
CA LYS A 102 18.32 5.27 -37.99
C LYS A 102 18.18 3.98 -37.20
N ASP A 103 19.27 3.25 -37.02
CA ASP A 103 19.28 2.03 -36.23
C ASP A 103 19.03 2.36 -34.74
N LYS A 104 19.65 3.44 -34.21
CA LYS A 104 19.32 3.98 -32.89
C LYS A 104 17.86 4.43 -32.76
N ALA A 105 17.32 5.12 -33.76
CA ALA A 105 15.92 5.55 -33.73
C ALA A 105 14.94 4.35 -33.77
N LEU A 106 15.31 3.26 -34.45
CA LEU A 106 14.51 2.03 -34.46
C LEU A 106 14.59 1.29 -33.13
N GLU A 107 15.78 1.27 -32.51
CA GLU A 107 16.01 0.69 -31.19
C GLU A 107 15.29 1.49 -30.09
N ASP A 108 15.25 2.83 -30.20
CA ASP A 108 14.46 3.72 -29.33
C ASP A 108 12.94 3.44 -29.47
N VAL A 109 12.44 3.17 -30.68
CA VAL A 109 11.01 2.81 -30.90
C VAL A 109 10.66 1.43 -30.31
N ILE A 110 11.59 0.47 -30.34
CA ILE A 110 11.39 -0.84 -29.73
C ILE A 110 11.48 -0.74 -28.21
N SER A 111 12.45 0.01 -27.68
CA SER A 111 12.60 0.30 -26.25
C SER A 111 11.33 0.96 -25.67
N THR A 112 10.78 1.97 -26.35
CA THR A 112 9.58 2.67 -25.89
C THR A 112 8.31 1.80 -25.85
N LEU A 113 8.22 0.73 -26.66
CA LEU A 113 7.10 -0.21 -26.62
C LEU A 113 7.21 -1.21 -25.45
N ASP A 114 8.41 -1.69 -25.16
CA ASP A 114 8.67 -2.60 -24.02
C ASP A 114 8.63 -1.84 -22.67
N GLU A 115 9.02 -0.55 -22.66
CA GLU A 115 8.93 0.35 -21.51
C GLU A 115 7.50 0.56 -21.01
N ASP A 116 6.49 0.52 -21.90
CA ASP A 116 5.09 0.71 -21.53
C ASP A 116 4.55 -0.47 -20.70
N ASP A 117 4.94 -1.69 -21.04
CA ASP A 117 4.56 -2.89 -20.28
C ASP A 117 5.34 -2.99 -18.96
N GLU A 118 6.63 -2.62 -18.95
CA GLU A 118 7.45 -2.61 -17.74
C GLU A 118 7.01 -1.52 -16.75
N PHE A 119 6.71 -0.31 -17.23
CA PHE A 119 6.21 0.78 -16.38
C PHE A 119 4.85 0.44 -15.77
N LEU A 120 3.95 -0.20 -16.53
CA LEU A 120 2.67 -0.66 -16.01
C LEU A 120 2.84 -1.75 -14.94
N ALA A 121 3.77 -2.70 -15.15
CA ALA A 121 4.11 -3.70 -14.14
C ALA A 121 4.68 -3.06 -12.86
N HIS A 122 5.60 -2.10 -13.01
CA HIS A 122 6.17 -1.35 -11.90
C HIS A 122 5.11 -0.53 -11.14
N TYR A 123 4.15 0.07 -11.85
CA TYR A 123 3.03 0.80 -11.25
C TYR A 123 2.14 -0.14 -10.42
N ARG A 124 1.77 -1.31 -10.96
CA ARG A 124 0.99 -2.33 -10.22
C ARG A 124 1.71 -2.76 -8.94
N GLN A 125 3.00 -3.07 -9.04
CA GLN A 125 3.80 -3.48 -7.88
C GLN A 125 3.92 -2.35 -6.85
N SER A 126 4.08 -1.11 -7.31
CA SER A 126 4.15 0.07 -6.45
C SER A 126 2.83 0.33 -5.72
N ARG A 127 1.69 0.19 -6.39
CA ARG A 127 0.36 0.29 -5.74
C ARG A 127 0.15 -0.81 -4.70
N MET A 128 0.59 -2.05 -4.98
CA MET A 128 0.53 -3.11 -3.98
C MET A 128 1.42 -2.82 -2.77
N ARG A 129 2.66 -2.35 -2.99
CA ARG A 129 3.56 -1.94 -1.88
C ARG A 129 2.97 -0.82 -1.03
N GLU A 130 2.35 0.17 -1.66
CA GLU A 130 1.67 1.26 -0.96
C GLU A 130 0.55 0.76 -0.05
N LEU A 131 -0.27 -0.17 -0.52
CA LEU A 131 -1.32 -0.80 0.29
C LEU A 131 -0.76 -1.60 1.48
N HIS A 132 0.34 -2.33 1.29
CA HIS A 132 1.00 -3.04 2.39
C HIS A 132 1.61 -2.09 3.42
N ARG A 133 2.27 -1.03 2.96
CA ARG A 133 2.89 -0.04 3.85
C ARG A 133 1.85 0.61 4.77
N ALA A 134 0.63 0.83 4.29
CA ALA A 134 -0.46 1.32 5.12
C ALA A 134 -0.82 0.37 6.27
N LEU A 135 -0.65 -0.96 6.09
CA LEU A 135 -0.82 -1.96 7.16
C LEU A 135 0.38 -1.98 8.11
N GLU A 136 1.60 -1.80 7.60
CA GLU A 136 2.82 -1.76 8.43
C GLU A 136 2.88 -0.56 9.37
N LEU A 137 2.22 0.54 9.01
CA LEU A 137 2.09 1.73 9.86
C LEU A 137 1.20 1.52 11.10
N LEU A 138 0.47 0.41 11.16
CA LEU A 138 -0.37 0.08 12.31
C LEU A 138 0.50 -0.26 13.53
N PRO A 139 0.04 0.10 14.75
CA PRO A 139 0.73 -0.29 15.96
C PRO A 139 0.88 -1.82 16.05
N THR A 140 1.90 -2.25 16.77
CA THR A 140 2.16 -3.67 17.03
C THR A 140 1.86 -4.02 18.48
N TYR A 141 1.35 -5.23 18.67
CA TYR A 141 0.94 -5.79 19.95
C TYR A 141 1.67 -7.13 20.16
N ASN A 142 2.29 -7.28 21.32
CA ASN A 142 3.20 -8.42 21.61
C ASN A 142 2.72 -9.27 22.80
N LYS A 143 1.46 -9.16 23.18
CA LYS A 143 0.87 -9.96 24.27
C LYS A 143 -0.66 -9.95 24.18
N VAL A 144 -1.29 -10.90 24.88
CA VAL A 144 -2.72 -10.87 25.17
C VAL A 144 -2.97 -9.93 26.37
N TYR A 145 -3.93 -9.03 26.25
CA TYR A 145 -4.26 -8.03 27.27
C TYR A 145 -5.46 -8.44 28.12
N ASP A 146 -5.33 -8.32 29.43
CA ASP A 146 -6.41 -8.64 30.38
C ASP A 146 -7.28 -7.40 30.60
N LEU A 147 -8.52 -7.47 30.14
CA LEU A 147 -9.49 -6.40 30.31
C LEU A 147 -10.37 -6.64 31.52
N LYS A 148 -10.78 -5.53 32.15
CA LYS A 148 -11.83 -5.47 33.17
C LYS A 148 -13.02 -4.71 32.60
N ALA A 149 -14.20 -4.85 33.19
CA ALA A 149 -15.40 -4.11 32.76
C ALA A 149 -15.17 -2.59 32.63
N GLU A 150 -14.46 -2.00 33.59
CA GLU A 150 -14.19 -0.57 33.65
C GLU A 150 -13.28 -0.08 32.50
N ASN A 151 -12.33 -0.90 32.08
CA ASN A 151 -11.34 -0.54 31.06
C ASN A 151 -11.72 -1.05 29.66
N PHE A 152 -12.74 -1.90 29.54
CA PHE A 152 -13.10 -2.53 28.28
C PHE A 152 -13.46 -1.52 27.20
N VAL A 153 -14.33 -0.55 27.52
CA VAL A 153 -14.80 0.45 26.56
C VAL A 153 -13.66 1.40 26.18
N SER A 154 -12.92 1.89 27.17
CA SER A 154 -11.81 2.83 26.92
C SER A 154 -10.72 2.21 26.05
N GLU A 155 -10.39 0.92 26.24
CA GLU A 155 -9.38 0.22 25.44
C GLU A 155 -9.81 -0.06 24.01
N ILE A 156 -11.12 -0.14 23.74
CA ILE A 156 -11.67 -0.28 22.38
C ILE A 156 -11.65 1.08 21.68
N ASP A 157 -12.15 2.12 22.35
CA ASP A 157 -12.29 3.46 21.79
C ASP A 157 -10.94 4.16 21.59
N SER A 158 -9.92 3.85 22.40
CA SER A 158 -8.59 4.46 22.30
C SER A 158 -7.69 3.84 21.22
N SER A 159 -8.14 2.80 20.53
CA SER A 159 -7.33 2.08 19.54
C SER A 159 -7.41 2.73 18.16
N ASP A 160 -6.34 2.62 17.38
CA ASP A 160 -6.29 3.17 16.02
C ASP A 160 -7.35 2.56 15.09
N GLU A 161 -7.91 3.37 14.19
CA GLU A 161 -8.98 2.96 13.26
C GLU A 161 -8.65 1.75 12.38
N GLY A 162 -7.37 1.54 12.09
CA GLY A 162 -6.92 0.43 11.25
C GLY A 162 -6.79 -0.89 12.01
N VAL A 163 -6.76 -0.86 13.33
CA VAL A 163 -6.52 -2.03 14.18
C VAL A 163 -7.81 -2.81 14.39
N THR A 164 -7.72 -4.13 14.21
CA THR A 164 -8.78 -5.06 14.62
C THR A 164 -8.49 -5.52 16.05
N ILE A 165 -9.50 -5.50 16.91
CA ILE A 165 -9.42 -5.92 18.32
C ILE A 165 -10.26 -7.18 18.50
N LEU A 166 -9.64 -8.26 18.98
CA LEU A 166 -10.33 -9.51 19.32
C LEU A 166 -10.39 -9.64 20.82
N VAL A 167 -11.61 -9.70 21.37
CA VAL A 167 -11.84 -9.88 22.80
C VAL A 167 -12.44 -11.26 23.05
N HIS A 168 -11.66 -12.14 23.67
CA HIS A 168 -12.12 -13.44 24.14
C HIS A 168 -12.83 -13.28 25.49
N VAL A 169 -14.15 -13.45 25.49
CA VAL A 169 -14.95 -13.48 26.71
C VAL A 169 -15.00 -14.91 27.25
N TYR A 170 -14.47 -15.10 28.46
CA TYR A 170 -14.17 -16.42 28.99
C TYR A 170 -14.61 -16.62 30.45
N GLU A 171 -14.69 -17.88 30.87
CA GLU A 171 -14.82 -18.27 32.28
C GLU A 171 -13.87 -19.46 32.55
N PRO A 172 -13.09 -19.47 33.66
CA PRO A 172 -12.01 -20.44 33.90
C PRO A 172 -12.50 -21.89 34.06
N ASP A 173 -13.76 -22.09 34.40
CA ASP A 173 -14.35 -23.42 34.60
C ASP A 173 -14.63 -24.15 33.29
N ASN A 174 -14.62 -23.46 32.14
CA ASN A 174 -14.91 -24.05 30.83
C ASN A 174 -13.61 -24.51 30.13
N ARG A 175 -13.56 -25.80 29.74
CA ARG A 175 -12.43 -26.37 28.98
C ARG A 175 -12.24 -25.72 27.62
N ALA A 176 -13.31 -25.37 26.91
CA ALA A 176 -13.23 -24.74 25.59
C ALA A 176 -12.62 -23.33 25.66
N CYS A 177 -12.89 -22.58 26.74
CA CYS A 177 -12.24 -21.29 26.99
C CYS A 177 -10.72 -21.42 27.09
N LYS A 178 -10.22 -22.46 27.75
CA LYS A 178 -8.76 -22.71 27.85
C LYS A 178 -8.13 -22.95 26.48
N LYS A 179 -8.86 -23.62 25.58
CA LYS A 179 -8.39 -23.86 24.20
C LYS A 179 -8.34 -22.58 23.37
N VAL A 180 -9.33 -21.71 23.49
CA VAL A 180 -9.28 -20.38 22.86
C VAL A 180 -8.13 -19.54 23.43
N ASP A 181 -7.87 -19.60 24.73
CA ASP A 181 -6.74 -18.90 25.37
C ASP A 181 -5.40 -19.42 24.84
N GLU A 182 -5.21 -20.75 24.76
CA GLU A 182 -4.03 -21.38 24.14
C GLU A 182 -3.85 -20.93 22.67
N ALA A 183 -4.94 -20.88 21.91
CA ALA A 183 -4.90 -20.40 20.53
C ALA A 183 -4.53 -18.91 20.43
N PHE A 184 -5.08 -18.06 21.29
CA PHE A 184 -4.74 -16.64 21.34
C PHE A 184 -3.25 -16.41 21.63
N GLN A 185 -2.64 -17.24 22.49
CA GLN A 185 -1.19 -17.17 22.78
C GLN A 185 -0.32 -17.48 21.55
N VAL A 186 -0.81 -18.26 20.60
CA VAL A 186 -0.11 -18.52 19.34
C VAL A 186 -0.40 -17.40 18.34
N LEU A 187 -1.67 -17.02 18.20
CA LEU A 187 -2.12 -16.07 17.19
C LEU A 187 -1.58 -14.65 17.38
N PHE A 188 -1.39 -14.17 18.62
CA PHE A 188 -0.87 -12.80 18.82
C PHE A 188 0.56 -12.63 18.29
N LEU A 189 1.36 -13.70 18.29
CA LEU A 189 2.74 -13.67 17.76
C LEU A 189 2.74 -13.59 16.23
N GLU A 190 1.75 -14.21 15.59
CA GLU A 190 1.65 -14.27 14.15
C GLU A 190 0.94 -13.05 13.55
N TYR A 191 0.11 -12.37 14.34
CA TYR A 191 -0.68 -11.20 13.96
C TYR A 191 -0.34 -9.98 14.81
N PRO A 192 0.86 -9.38 14.65
CA PRO A 192 1.31 -8.29 15.51
C PRO A 192 0.44 -7.03 15.39
N HIS A 193 -0.21 -6.79 14.25
CA HIS A 193 -1.07 -5.61 14.04
C HIS A 193 -2.53 -5.81 14.52
N VAL A 194 -2.81 -6.92 15.19
CA VAL A 194 -4.12 -7.25 15.76
C VAL A 194 -4.01 -7.26 17.28
N LYS A 195 -4.95 -6.57 17.95
CA LYS A 195 -4.96 -6.48 19.41
C LYS A 195 -5.76 -7.62 20.00
N PHE A 196 -5.09 -8.57 20.67
CA PHE A 196 -5.74 -9.68 21.35
C PHE A 196 -5.97 -9.35 22.83
N CYS A 197 -7.21 -9.50 23.26
CA CYS A 197 -7.65 -9.21 24.63
C CYS A 197 -8.44 -10.39 25.19
N ARG A 198 -8.46 -10.52 26.51
CA ARG A 198 -9.35 -11.44 27.22
C ARG A 198 -10.11 -10.70 28.32
N LEU A 199 -11.37 -11.08 28.49
CA LEU A 199 -12.29 -10.49 29.46
C LEU A 199 -13.04 -11.61 30.18
N ARG A 200 -13.00 -11.63 31.51
CA ARG A 200 -13.75 -12.62 32.27
C ARG A 200 -15.24 -12.25 32.29
N ALA A 201 -16.11 -13.19 31.93
CA ALA A 201 -17.56 -12.95 31.87
C ALA A 201 -18.13 -12.49 33.22
N SER A 202 -17.65 -13.08 34.32
CA SER A 202 -18.01 -12.67 35.70
C SER A 202 -17.58 -11.24 36.03
N ASP A 203 -16.41 -10.78 35.56
CA ASP A 203 -15.91 -9.43 35.83
C ASP A 203 -16.63 -8.38 34.97
N ALA A 204 -17.11 -8.79 33.79
CA ALA A 204 -17.85 -7.98 32.83
C ALA A 204 -19.33 -7.74 33.22
N HIS A 205 -19.78 -8.24 34.38
CA HIS A 205 -21.17 -8.17 34.83
C HIS A 205 -22.17 -8.73 33.79
N LEU A 206 -21.74 -9.71 32.98
CA LEU A 206 -22.61 -10.37 32.01
C LEU A 206 -23.62 -11.28 32.71
N SER A 207 -24.69 -11.63 32.00
CA SER A 207 -25.76 -12.45 32.59
C SER A 207 -25.23 -13.83 32.99
N TYR A 208 -25.76 -14.38 34.08
CA TYR A 208 -25.39 -15.71 34.55
C TYR A 208 -25.58 -16.81 33.48
N GLN A 209 -26.60 -16.67 32.64
CA GLN A 209 -26.84 -17.57 31.51
C GLN A 209 -25.72 -17.49 30.47
N PHE A 210 -25.23 -16.28 30.18
CA PHE A 210 -24.12 -16.08 29.26
C PHE A 210 -22.83 -16.74 29.79
N SER A 211 -22.52 -16.55 31.08
CA SER A 211 -21.33 -17.17 31.70
C SER A 211 -21.37 -18.70 31.71
N ARG A 212 -22.56 -19.32 31.65
CA ARG A 212 -22.71 -20.78 31.61
C ARG A 212 -22.78 -21.40 30.23
N SER A 213 -23.43 -20.73 29.27
CA SER A 213 -23.71 -21.33 27.96
C SER A 213 -23.32 -20.47 26.75
N GLY A 214 -22.93 -19.22 26.97
CA GLY A 214 -22.50 -18.29 25.92
C GLY A 214 -20.99 -18.26 25.70
N VAL A 215 -20.19 -18.65 26.69
CA VAL A 215 -18.71 -18.73 26.60
C VAL A 215 -18.24 -20.11 26.08
N PRO A 216 -17.13 -20.19 25.32
CA PRO A 216 -16.27 -19.09 24.89
C PRO A 216 -16.93 -18.25 23.79
N ALA A 217 -16.79 -16.93 23.91
CA ALA A 217 -17.21 -15.98 22.89
C ALA A 217 -16.04 -15.11 22.44
N ILE A 218 -15.98 -14.75 21.16
CA ILE A 218 -15.03 -13.77 20.62
C ILE A 218 -15.83 -12.61 20.06
N LEU A 219 -15.57 -11.42 20.62
CA LEU A 219 -16.06 -10.16 20.09
C LEU A 219 -14.97 -9.54 19.24
N ILE A 220 -15.33 -9.07 18.05
CA ILE A 220 -14.39 -8.45 17.11
C ILE A 220 -14.82 -7.00 16.90
N TYR A 221 -13.91 -6.09 17.24
CA TYR A 221 -14.10 -4.65 17.07
C TYR A 221 -13.14 -4.09 16.03
N LYS A 222 -13.60 -3.07 15.31
CA LYS A 222 -12.78 -2.27 14.40
C LYS A 222 -13.38 -0.88 14.29
N LYS A 223 -12.57 0.18 14.44
CA LYS A 223 -13.05 1.58 14.46
C LYS A 223 -14.12 1.88 15.53
N GLY A 224 -14.05 1.21 16.68
CA GLY A 224 -15.07 1.30 17.73
C GLY A 224 -16.36 0.50 17.44
N ASP A 225 -16.57 0.05 16.21
CA ASP A 225 -17.74 -0.74 15.84
C ASP A 225 -17.53 -2.23 16.13
N LEU A 226 -18.58 -2.90 16.62
CA LEU A 226 -18.64 -4.36 16.75
C LEU A 226 -18.91 -4.98 15.37
N ILE A 227 -17.88 -5.51 14.73
CA ILE A 227 -17.97 -6.12 13.40
C ILE A 227 -18.27 -7.62 13.43
N GLY A 228 -18.02 -8.28 14.57
CA GLY A 228 -18.27 -9.71 14.72
C GLY A 228 -18.57 -10.09 16.16
N ASN A 229 -19.54 -10.98 16.33
CA ASN A 229 -19.90 -11.56 17.62
C ASN A 229 -20.04 -13.08 17.45
N LEU A 230 -19.00 -13.80 17.86
CA LEU A 230 -18.92 -15.25 17.75
C LEU A 230 -19.25 -15.86 19.11
N LEU A 231 -20.39 -16.53 19.20
CA LEU A 231 -20.87 -17.15 20.44
C LEU A 231 -20.71 -18.66 20.37
N GLY A 232 -20.18 -19.27 21.43
CA GLY A 232 -20.05 -20.73 21.52
C GLY A 232 -19.18 -21.29 20.40
N ILE A 233 -17.94 -20.80 20.29
CA ILE A 233 -16.99 -21.20 19.23
C ILE A 233 -16.73 -22.70 19.21
N ASP A 234 -16.87 -23.36 20.36
CA ASP A 234 -16.80 -24.81 20.52
C ASP A 234 -17.88 -25.59 19.76
N ARG A 235 -19.00 -24.93 19.42
CA ARG A 235 -20.07 -25.53 18.61
C ARG A 235 -19.73 -25.52 17.12
N ASP A 236 -18.95 -24.54 16.69
CA ASP A 236 -18.58 -24.34 15.30
C ASP A 236 -17.28 -25.09 14.94
N LEU A 237 -16.27 -25.04 15.80
CA LEU A 237 -14.95 -25.64 15.55
C LEU A 237 -14.75 -27.04 16.14
N SER A 238 -15.82 -27.62 16.71
CA SER A 238 -15.80 -28.82 17.56
C SER A 238 -15.17 -28.60 18.95
N GLN A 239 -15.35 -29.60 19.83
CA GLN A 239 -14.91 -29.49 21.23
C GLN A 239 -13.40 -29.63 21.40
N GLU A 240 -12.69 -30.17 20.40
CA GLU A 240 -11.24 -30.32 20.36
C GLU A 240 -10.70 -29.71 19.07
N PHE A 241 -10.42 -28.40 19.10
CA PHE A 241 -9.83 -27.66 17.99
C PHE A 241 -8.40 -27.20 18.33
N TYR A 242 -7.60 -26.99 17.29
CA TYR A 242 -6.23 -26.47 17.36
C TYR A 242 -6.19 -24.98 17.02
N PRO A 243 -5.10 -24.27 17.37
CA PRO A 243 -4.94 -22.85 17.04
C PRO A 243 -5.14 -22.54 15.54
N VAL A 244 -4.68 -23.43 14.67
CA VAL A 244 -4.83 -23.34 13.21
C VAL A 244 -6.30 -23.40 12.77
N ASP A 245 -7.14 -24.19 13.45
CA ASP A 245 -8.57 -24.26 13.12
C ASP A 245 -9.27 -22.94 13.45
N LEU A 246 -8.94 -22.35 14.61
CA LEU A 246 -9.45 -21.04 15.01
C LEU A 246 -8.95 -19.93 14.06
N GLU A 247 -7.69 -20.00 13.66
CA GLU A 247 -7.10 -19.09 12.68
C GLU A 247 -7.91 -19.11 11.37
N ASN A 248 -8.06 -20.29 10.78
CA ASN A 248 -8.78 -20.48 9.52
C ASN A 248 -10.21 -19.99 9.62
N TYR A 249 -10.90 -20.30 10.72
CA TYR A 249 -12.27 -19.83 10.97
C TYR A 249 -12.37 -18.30 11.01
N LEU A 250 -11.39 -17.62 11.62
CA LEU A 250 -11.34 -16.16 11.67
C LEU A 250 -10.98 -15.54 10.31
N ILE A 251 -10.10 -16.18 9.53
CA ILE A 251 -9.74 -15.75 8.17
C ILE A 251 -10.93 -15.92 7.21
N GLU A 252 -11.60 -17.07 7.22
CA GLU A 252 -12.75 -17.37 6.34
C GLU A 252 -13.89 -16.36 6.52
N ARG A 253 -14.06 -15.84 7.73
CA ARG A 253 -15.06 -14.80 8.05
C ARG A 253 -14.53 -13.37 7.86
N GLY A 254 -13.26 -13.21 7.49
CA GLY A 254 -12.64 -11.91 7.20
C GLY A 254 -12.27 -11.09 8.44
N PHE A 255 -12.12 -11.71 9.60
CA PHE A 255 -11.72 -11.02 10.84
C PHE A 255 -10.20 -10.91 11.00
N LEU A 256 -9.45 -11.84 10.42
CA LEU A 256 -7.99 -11.80 10.34
C LEU A 256 -7.53 -11.62 8.88
N PRO A 257 -6.40 -10.91 8.65
CA PRO A 257 -5.81 -10.83 7.32
C PRO A 257 -5.28 -12.20 6.89
N ASP A 258 -5.47 -12.53 5.62
CA ASP A 258 -4.94 -13.77 5.05
C ASP A 258 -3.42 -13.65 4.83
N LYS A 259 -2.65 -14.51 5.51
CA LYS A 259 -1.19 -14.57 5.39
C LYS A 259 -0.73 -15.02 4.01
N THR A 260 -1.54 -15.82 3.30
CA THR A 260 -1.16 -16.33 1.97
C THR A 260 -1.03 -15.21 0.95
N LEU A 261 -1.85 -14.16 1.06
CA LEU A 261 -1.73 -12.97 0.20
C LEU A 261 -0.37 -12.28 0.39
N GLY A 262 0.06 -12.07 1.63
CA GLY A 262 1.37 -11.47 1.92
C GLY A 262 2.55 -12.32 1.42
N LEU A 263 2.46 -13.64 1.58
CA LEU A 263 3.49 -14.58 1.10
C LEU A 263 3.59 -14.62 -0.44
N LEU A 264 2.47 -14.62 -1.15
CA LEU A 264 2.45 -14.58 -2.62
C LEU A 264 3.06 -13.28 -3.16
N LEU A 265 2.79 -12.16 -2.49
CA LEU A 265 3.31 -10.84 -2.87
C LEU A 265 4.82 -10.73 -2.59
N ASN A 266 5.29 -11.32 -1.50
CA ASN A 266 6.71 -11.39 -1.16
C ASN A 266 7.50 -12.36 -2.06
N ALA A 267 6.88 -13.45 -2.51
CA ALA A 267 7.50 -14.37 -3.47
C ALA A 267 7.72 -13.70 -4.83
N GLN A 268 6.78 -12.87 -5.29
CA GLN A 268 6.91 -12.11 -6.53
C GLN A 268 7.99 -11.02 -6.46
N SER A 269 8.14 -10.33 -5.32
CA SER A 269 9.18 -9.32 -5.14
C SER A 269 10.59 -9.93 -5.03
N ASN A 270 10.72 -11.12 -4.43
CA ASN A 270 11.99 -11.85 -4.38
C ASN A 270 12.36 -12.46 -5.75
N ALA A 271 11.39 -12.96 -6.52
CA ALA A 271 11.63 -13.42 -7.89
C ALA A 271 12.14 -12.29 -8.80
N ALA A 272 11.59 -11.08 -8.66
CA ALA A 272 12.05 -9.90 -9.41
C ALA A 272 13.48 -9.46 -9.04
N ARG A 273 13.93 -9.71 -7.80
CA ARG A 273 15.31 -9.41 -7.38
C ARG A 273 16.31 -10.42 -7.92
N ILE A 274 15.95 -11.71 -7.92
CA ILE A 274 16.84 -12.79 -8.38
C ILE A 274 17.06 -12.75 -9.90
N CYS A 275 16.14 -12.18 -10.68
CA CYS A 275 16.33 -12.01 -12.12
C CYS A 275 17.19 -10.78 -12.50
N ASN A 276 17.51 -9.91 -11.54
CA ASN A 276 18.30 -8.69 -11.76
C ASN A 276 19.75 -8.81 -11.25
N ASP A 277 20.14 -9.96 -10.68
CA ASP A 277 21.51 -10.33 -10.28
C ASP A 277 22.07 -11.42 -11.22
#